data_AF-A0A350QP22-F1
#
_entry.id   AF-A0A350QP22-F1
#
_cell.length_a   1.000
_cell.length_b   1.000
_cell.length_c   1.000
_cell.angle_alpha   90.00
_cell.angle_beta   90.00
_cell.angle_gamma   90.00
#
_symmetry.space_group_name_H-M   'P 1'
#
loop_
_entity.id
_entity.type
_entity.pdbx_description
1 polymer ?
#
loop_
_entity_poly.entity_id
_entity_poly.type
_entity_poly.pdbx_seq_one_letter_code
_entity_poly.pdbx_strand_id
1 'polypeptide(L)'
;MGAEFLGNTTFLWFARIGLIIAVVLHVVTIIQLVRRNRAGQPTRKVKRRNASTLAAKWMAVSGTLILVFIVVHLAQFTFGWIDIHEPGTEGFEYGAVYSNIWGAFNVWWVALFYVAMMAMVCMHVYHGAWSMCQTLGLDAPDRNKLIRTGSAGVAIVLFVGFSAVPIAMLTNAIPSPEESLESESVRIDDTEHQELKLSGDLG
;
A
#
# COMPACT_ATOMS: atom_id res chain seq x y z
N MET A 1 21.09 17.14 -14.60
CA MET A 1 19.61 17.08 -14.59
C MET A 1 19.12 15.67 -14.94
N GLY A 2 19.35 14.66 -14.10
CA GLY A 2 18.97 13.27 -14.45
C GLY A 2 19.25 12.20 -13.38
N ALA A 3 20.09 12.50 -12.38
CA ALA A 3 20.38 11.56 -11.30
C ALA A 3 19.23 11.44 -10.28
N GLU A 4 18.47 12.51 -10.02
CA GLU A 4 17.40 12.52 -9.02
C GLU A 4 16.08 11.91 -9.52
N PHE A 5 15.73 12.10 -10.81
CA PHE A 5 14.55 11.49 -11.42
C PHE A 5 14.69 9.97 -11.62
N LEU A 6 15.92 9.49 -11.88
CA LEU A 6 16.20 8.06 -11.96
C LEU A 6 16.13 7.41 -10.58
N GLY A 7 16.67 8.04 -9.53
CA GLY A 7 16.64 7.48 -8.17
C GLY A 7 15.23 7.10 -7.71
N ASN A 8 14.28 8.01 -7.86
CA ASN A 8 12.90 7.76 -7.43
C ASN A 8 12.17 6.75 -8.32
N THR A 9 12.24 6.91 -9.65
CA THR A 9 11.52 6.02 -10.58
C THR A 9 12.09 4.60 -10.58
N THR A 10 13.42 4.48 -10.54
CA THR A 10 14.12 3.18 -10.47
C THR A 10 13.87 2.50 -9.13
N PHE A 11 13.91 3.22 -8.02
CA PHE A 11 13.57 2.68 -6.70
C PHE A 11 12.13 2.14 -6.67
N LEU A 12 11.16 2.91 -7.18
CA LEU A 12 9.76 2.48 -7.25
C LEU A 12 9.59 1.20 -8.08
N TRP A 13 10.33 1.07 -9.18
CA TRP A 13 10.34 -0.16 -9.97
C TRP A 13 10.90 -1.35 -9.23
N PHE A 14 12.02 -1.20 -8.53
CA PHE A 14 12.60 -2.27 -7.71
C PHE A 14 11.67 -2.68 -6.57
N ALA A 15 11.10 -1.71 -5.85
CA ALA A 15 10.12 -1.96 -4.80
C ALA A 15 8.90 -2.70 -5.37
N ARG A 16 8.37 -2.26 -6.52
CA ARG A 16 7.24 -2.90 -7.20
C ARG A 16 7.53 -4.36 -7.57
N ILE A 17 8.64 -4.62 -8.26
CA ILE A 17 9.02 -5.99 -8.65
C ILE A 17 9.23 -6.87 -7.41
N GLY A 18 9.94 -6.35 -6.40
CA GLY A 18 10.18 -7.06 -5.14
C GLY A 18 8.87 -7.43 -4.42
N LEU A 19 7.93 -6.50 -4.32
CA LEU A 19 6.62 -6.74 -3.72
C LEU A 19 5.79 -7.75 -4.52
N ILE A 20 5.79 -7.67 -5.85
CA ILE A 20 5.10 -8.65 -6.70
C ILE A 20 5.66 -10.05 -6.48
N ILE A 21 7.00 -10.20 -6.46
CA ILE A 21 7.64 -11.49 -6.18
C ILE A 21 7.25 -12.00 -4.80
N ALA A 22 7.27 -11.15 -3.77
CA ALA A 22 6.88 -11.52 -2.41
C ALA A 22 5.41 -12.01 -2.35
N VAL A 23 4.49 -11.31 -3.04
CA VAL A 23 3.08 -11.71 -3.14
C VAL A 23 2.93 -13.06 -3.84
N VAL A 24 3.62 -13.28 -4.95
CA VAL A 24 3.58 -14.56 -5.68
C VAL A 24 4.08 -15.70 -4.80
N LEU A 25 5.23 -15.54 -4.14
CA LEU A 25 5.76 -16.53 -3.22
C LEU A 25 4.79 -16.80 -2.06
N HIS A 26 4.19 -15.75 -1.49
CA HIS A 26 3.19 -15.86 -0.44
C HIS A 26 2.00 -16.71 -0.88
N VAL A 27 1.40 -16.43 -2.04
CA VAL A 27 0.28 -17.20 -2.60
C VAL A 27 0.66 -18.65 -2.84
N VAL A 28 1.85 -18.90 -3.38
CA VAL A 28 2.38 -20.26 -3.59
C VAL A 28 2.51 -21.01 -2.27
N THR A 29 3.02 -20.38 -1.21
CA THR A 29 3.14 -21.02 0.11
C THR A 29 1.77 -21.38 0.70
N ILE A 30 0.76 -20.54 0.52
CA ILE A 30 -0.62 -20.83 0.93
C ILE A 30 -1.18 -22.02 0.18
N ILE A 31 -1.02 -22.08 -1.16
CA ILE A 31 -1.51 -23.20 -1.97
C ILE A 31 -0.84 -24.50 -1.52
N GLN A 32 0.47 -24.50 -1.27
CA GLN A 32 1.19 -25.66 -0.76
C GLN A 32 0.67 -26.09 0.61
N LEU A 33 0.44 -25.14 1.52
CA LEU A 33 -0.10 -25.40 2.85
C LEU A 33 -1.51 -26.02 2.78
N VAL A 34 -2.39 -25.47 1.95
CA VAL A 34 -3.75 -26.00 1.76
C VAL A 34 -3.72 -27.40 1.16
N ARG A 35 -2.83 -27.68 0.20
CA ARG A 35 -2.66 -29.01 -0.39
C ARG A 35 -2.16 -30.02 0.63
N ARG A 36 -1.14 -29.68 1.43
CA ARG A 36 -0.61 -30.53 2.51
C ARG A 36 -1.66 -30.80 3.59
N ASN A 37 -2.38 -29.77 4.02
CA ASN A 37 -3.45 -29.89 5.00
C ASN A 37 -4.59 -30.79 4.49
N ARG A 38 -4.92 -30.70 3.19
CA ARG A 38 -5.95 -31.56 2.58
C ARG A 38 -5.49 -33.01 2.43
N ALA A 39 -4.21 -33.24 2.13
CA ALA A 39 -3.63 -34.58 2.02
C ALA A 39 -3.54 -35.31 3.37
N GLY A 40 -3.35 -34.57 4.47
CA GLY A 40 -3.26 -35.13 5.83
C GLY A 40 -4.59 -35.31 6.57
N GLN A 41 -5.74 -34.98 5.95
CA GLN A 41 -7.04 -35.09 6.63
C GLN A 41 -7.53 -36.56 6.69
N PRO A 42 -7.87 -37.08 7.89
CA PRO A 42 -8.44 -38.41 8.01
C PRO A 42 -9.80 -38.49 7.32
N THR A 43 -10.12 -39.66 6.74
CA THR A 43 -11.32 -39.93 5.92
C THR A 43 -12.65 -39.67 6.64
N ARG A 44 -12.65 -39.55 7.97
CA ARG A 44 -13.81 -39.20 8.79
C ARG A 44 -13.81 -37.70 9.13
N LYS A 45 -14.59 -36.91 8.39
CA LYS A 45 -14.90 -35.51 8.74
C LYS A 45 -15.71 -35.45 10.03
N VAL A 46 -15.04 -35.25 11.17
CA VAL A 46 -15.72 -34.85 12.40
C VAL A 46 -16.20 -33.41 12.21
N LYS A 47 -17.47 -33.23 11.84
CA LYS A 47 -18.12 -31.91 11.76
C LYS A 47 -18.26 -31.32 13.17
N ARG A 48 -17.18 -30.76 13.72
CA ARG A 48 -17.30 -29.75 14.78
C ARG A 48 -17.17 -28.38 14.13
N ARG A 49 -18.28 -27.62 14.14
CA ARG A 49 -18.32 -26.21 13.69
C ARG A 49 -17.55 -25.38 14.71
N ASN A 50 -16.24 -25.34 14.58
CA ASN A 50 -15.36 -24.58 15.48
C ASN A 50 -15.22 -23.13 14.96
N ALA A 51 -15.08 -22.16 15.86
CA ALA A 51 -14.81 -20.75 15.53
C ALA A 51 -13.60 -20.59 14.57
N SER A 52 -12.65 -21.52 14.64
CA SER A 52 -11.52 -21.65 13.69
C SER A 52 -11.94 -21.73 12.22
N THR A 53 -13.08 -22.36 11.90
CA THR A 53 -13.57 -22.46 10.51
C THR A 53 -14.09 -21.13 9.96
N LEU A 54 -14.68 -20.28 10.81
CA LEU A 54 -15.13 -18.95 10.40
C LEU A 54 -13.93 -18.02 10.18
N ALA A 55 -12.95 -18.03 11.09
CA ALA A 55 -11.72 -17.26 10.93
C ALA A 55 -10.97 -17.65 9.63
N ALA A 56 -10.85 -18.96 9.34
CA ALA A 56 -10.20 -19.44 8.12
C ALA A 56 -10.93 -18.99 6.84
N LYS A 57 -12.27 -18.92 6.85
CA LYS A 57 -13.05 -18.41 5.72
C LYS A 57 -12.80 -16.92 5.49
N TRP A 58 -12.82 -16.11 6.55
CA TRP A 58 -12.54 -14.68 6.44
C TRP A 58 -11.10 -14.39 5.98
N MET A 59 -10.13 -15.23 6.35
CA MET A 59 -8.76 -15.15 5.84
C MET A 59 -8.66 -15.46 4.35
N ALA A 60 -9.38 -16.48 3.86
CA ALA A 60 -9.41 -16.80 2.44
C ALA A 60 -10.12 -15.70 1.62
N VAL A 61 -11.22 -15.17 2.14
CA VAL A 61 -11.99 -14.08 1.49
C VAL A 61 -11.16 -12.80 1.42
N SER A 62 -10.59 -12.35 2.55
CA SER A 62 -9.74 -11.15 2.59
C SER A 62 -8.54 -11.28 1.66
N GLY A 63 -7.83 -12.43 1.67
CA GLY A 63 -6.71 -12.67 0.75
C GLY A 63 -7.11 -12.58 -0.73
N THR A 64 -8.29 -13.08 -1.08
CA THR A 64 -8.81 -13.00 -2.45
C THR A 64 -9.14 -11.55 -2.84
N LEU A 65 -9.81 -10.80 -1.95
CA LEU A 65 -10.11 -9.39 -2.17
C LEU A 65 -8.84 -8.56 -2.35
N ILE A 66 -7.80 -8.81 -1.54
CA ILE A 66 -6.52 -8.11 -1.63
C ILE A 66 -5.84 -8.41 -2.97
N LEU A 67 -5.91 -9.65 -3.47
CA LEU A 67 -5.33 -10.00 -4.76
C LEU A 67 -6.00 -9.24 -5.90
N VAL A 68 -7.34 -9.13 -5.88
CA VAL A 68 -8.08 -8.31 -6.84
C VAL A 68 -7.72 -6.83 -6.69
N PHE A 69 -7.62 -6.33 -5.46
CA PHE A 69 -7.21 -4.96 -5.18
C PHE A 69 -5.82 -4.64 -5.72
N ILE A 70 -4.84 -5.55 -5.62
CA ILE A 70 -3.49 -5.36 -6.20
C ILE A 70 -3.56 -5.21 -7.71
N VAL A 71 -4.40 -6.00 -8.40
CA VAL A 71 -4.57 -5.89 -9.86
C VAL A 71 -5.18 -4.55 -10.23
N VAL A 72 -6.24 -4.12 -9.52
CA VAL A 72 -6.86 -2.80 -9.72
C VAL A 72 -5.87 -1.66 -9.44
N HIS A 73 -5.11 -1.77 -8.36
CA HIS A 73 -4.09 -0.80 -7.97
C HIS A 73 -2.99 -0.65 -9.03
N LEU A 74 -2.50 -1.76 -9.61
CA LEU A 74 -1.52 -1.73 -10.70
C LEU A 74 -2.15 -1.19 -11.99
N ALA A 75 -3.39 -1.60 -12.31
CA ALA A 75 -4.10 -1.11 -13.48
C ALA A 75 -4.30 0.41 -13.44
N GLN A 76 -4.61 0.97 -12.26
CA GLN A 76 -4.81 2.41 -12.07
C GLN A 76 -3.49 3.18 -12.02
N PHE A 77 -2.57 2.83 -11.12
CA PHE A 77 -1.38 3.66 -10.84
C PHE A 77 -0.11 3.26 -11.59
N THR A 78 -0.07 2.08 -12.20
CA THR A 78 1.11 1.62 -12.97
C THR A 78 0.87 1.62 -14.47
N PHE A 79 -0.30 1.14 -14.92
CA PHE A 79 -0.60 1.00 -16.33
C PHE A 79 -1.53 2.08 -16.90
N GLY A 80 -2.22 2.85 -16.05
CA GLY A 80 -3.18 3.86 -16.49
C GLY A 80 -4.38 3.29 -17.25
N TRP A 81 -4.69 1.99 -17.08
CA TRP A 81 -5.84 1.35 -17.72
C TRP A 81 -7.16 1.75 -17.07
N ILE A 82 -7.12 2.08 -15.79
CA ILE A 82 -8.27 2.57 -15.04
C ILE A 82 -7.97 4.02 -14.70
N ASP A 83 -8.45 4.91 -15.54
CA ASP A 83 -8.31 6.35 -15.35
C ASP A 83 -9.59 6.90 -14.70
N ILE A 84 -9.57 6.99 -13.37
CA ILE A 84 -10.63 7.60 -12.58
C ILE A 84 -10.03 8.83 -11.91
N HIS A 85 -10.18 9.96 -12.57
CA HIS A 85 -9.73 11.26 -12.07
C HIS A 85 -10.91 12.21 -11.87
N GLU A 86 -10.69 13.24 -11.07
CA GLU A 86 -11.66 14.31 -10.87
C GLU A 86 -11.99 15.01 -12.21
N PRO A 87 -13.27 15.35 -12.49
CA PRO A 87 -13.62 16.07 -13.70
C PRO A 87 -12.90 17.43 -13.77
N GLY A 88 -11.92 17.55 -14.66
CA GLY A 88 -11.15 18.80 -14.87
C GLY A 88 -9.64 18.67 -14.65
N THR A 89 -9.14 17.54 -14.14
CA THR A 89 -7.69 17.27 -14.07
C THR A 89 -7.20 16.61 -15.37
N GLU A 90 -5.91 16.78 -15.68
CA GLU A 90 -5.27 16.04 -16.77
C GLU A 90 -5.34 14.52 -16.49
N GLY A 91 -5.49 13.71 -17.54
CA GLY A 91 -5.60 12.25 -17.44
C GLY A 91 -4.29 11.59 -17.01
N PHE A 92 -4.25 10.25 -17.00
CA PHE A 92 -3.06 9.53 -16.53
C PHE A 92 -1.78 9.88 -17.31
N GLU A 93 -0.78 10.39 -16.60
CA GLU A 93 0.54 10.75 -17.17
C GLU A 93 1.64 9.78 -16.72
N TYR A 94 2.39 9.24 -17.68
CA TYR A 94 3.49 8.33 -17.37
C TYR A 94 4.66 9.06 -16.69
N GLY A 95 4.97 8.65 -15.45
CA GLY A 95 6.08 9.20 -14.67
C GLY A 95 5.68 10.30 -13.67
N ALA A 96 4.51 10.92 -13.86
CA ALA A 96 3.97 11.91 -12.94
C ALA A 96 3.15 11.23 -11.82
N VAL A 97 3.85 10.55 -10.91
CA VAL A 97 3.20 9.80 -9.81
C VAL A 97 2.34 10.71 -8.93
N TYR A 98 2.81 11.94 -8.68
CA TYR A 98 2.10 12.87 -7.80
C TYR A 98 0.76 13.34 -8.38
N SER A 99 0.72 13.76 -9.65
CA SER A 99 -0.50 14.21 -10.32
C SER A 99 -1.53 13.09 -10.44
N ASN A 100 -1.10 11.90 -10.84
CA ASN A 100 -1.98 10.73 -10.98
C ASN A 100 -2.62 10.31 -9.64
N ILE A 101 -1.87 10.39 -8.54
CA ILE A 101 -2.40 10.06 -7.21
C ILE A 101 -3.35 11.17 -6.73
N TRP A 102 -2.97 12.44 -6.95
CA TRP A 102 -3.79 13.59 -6.58
C TRP A 102 -5.18 13.55 -7.24
N GLY A 103 -5.22 13.44 -8.57
CA GLY A 103 -6.50 13.43 -9.29
C GLY A 103 -7.36 12.19 -9.01
N ALA A 104 -6.73 11.05 -8.71
CA ALA A 104 -7.45 9.85 -8.30
C ALA A 104 -8.06 9.94 -6.90
N PHE A 105 -7.34 10.50 -5.92
CA PHE A 105 -7.80 10.56 -4.53
C PHE A 105 -8.64 11.80 -4.18
N ASN A 106 -8.70 12.82 -5.03
CA ASN A 106 -9.69 13.89 -4.89
C ASN A 106 -11.13 13.37 -5.10
N VAL A 107 -11.28 12.26 -5.84
CA VAL A 107 -12.55 11.57 -5.98
C VAL A 107 -12.91 10.83 -4.68
N TRP A 108 -13.84 11.40 -3.90
CA TRP A 108 -14.18 10.93 -2.55
C TRP A 108 -14.49 9.42 -2.44
N TRP A 109 -15.17 8.83 -3.44
CA TRP A 109 -15.52 7.41 -3.41
C TRP A 109 -14.33 6.50 -3.72
N VAL A 110 -13.37 6.97 -4.53
CA VAL A 110 -12.10 6.27 -4.79
C VAL A 110 -11.27 6.27 -3.50
N ALA A 111 -11.10 7.43 -2.87
CA ALA A 111 -10.40 7.53 -1.59
C ALA A 111 -11.02 6.59 -0.53
N LEU A 112 -12.35 6.60 -0.39
CA LEU A 112 -13.05 5.71 0.53
C LEU A 112 -12.84 4.23 0.21
N PHE A 113 -12.89 3.83 -1.06
CA PHE A 113 -12.62 2.46 -1.50
C PHE A 113 -11.21 2.02 -1.11
N TYR A 114 -10.20 2.86 -1.35
CA TYR A 114 -8.81 2.56 -0.99
C TYR A 114 -8.60 2.45 0.52
N VAL A 115 -9.22 3.32 1.32
CA VAL A 115 -9.18 3.22 2.79
C VAL A 115 -9.87 1.93 3.28
N ALA A 116 -11.01 1.56 2.70
CA ALA A 116 -11.70 0.31 3.02
C ALA A 116 -10.85 -0.93 2.68
N MET A 117 -10.18 -0.93 1.52
CA MET A 117 -9.25 -2.00 1.15
C MET A 117 -8.03 -2.03 2.06
N MET A 118 -7.53 -0.88 2.52
CA MET A 118 -6.44 -0.82 3.49
C MET A 118 -6.82 -1.45 4.84
N ALA A 119 -8.07 -1.28 5.29
CA ALA A 119 -8.59 -1.97 6.47
C ALA A 119 -8.56 -3.50 6.29
N MET A 120 -8.93 -4.00 5.09
CA MET A 120 -8.87 -5.43 4.76
C MET A 120 -7.43 -5.95 4.74
N VAL A 121 -6.49 -5.21 4.16
CA VAL A 121 -5.05 -5.54 4.17
C VAL A 121 -4.54 -5.64 5.60
N CYS A 122 -4.85 -4.66 6.45
CA CYS A 122 -4.37 -4.64 7.83
C CYS A 122 -4.95 -5.79 8.66
N MET A 123 -6.23 -6.14 8.45
CA MET A 123 -6.84 -7.32 9.04
C MET A 123 -6.14 -8.61 8.58
N HIS A 124 -5.82 -8.73 7.29
CA HIS A 124 -5.08 -9.87 6.75
C HIS A 124 -3.66 -9.98 7.33
N VAL A 125 -2.93 -8.87 7.42
CA VAL A 125 -1.58 -8.81 8.00
C VAL A 125 -1.60 -9.17 9.48
N TYR A 126 -2.54 -8.63 10.26
CA TYR A 126 -2.70 -8.93 11.68
C TYR A 126 -2.80 -10.44 11.93
N HIS A 127 -3.70 -11.10 11.21
CA HIS A 127 -3.92 -12.53 11.35
C HIS A 127 -2.79 -13.37 10.72
N GLY A 128 -2.21 -12.92 9.61
CA GLY A 128 -1.11 -13.58 8.92
C GLY A 128 0.17 -13.58 9.77
N ALA A 129 0.54 -12.42 10.33
CA ALA A 129 1.71 -12.27 11.19
C ALA A 129 1.61 -13.18 12.43
N TRP A 130 0.44 -13.23 13.07
CA TRP A 130 0.20 -14.14 14.18
C TRP A 130 0.32 -15.62 13.76
N SER A 131 -0.28 -16.02 12.63
CA SER A 131 -0.20 -17.39 12.10
C SER A 131 1.23 -17.82 11.71
N MET A 132 2.04 -16.89 11.21
CA MET A 132 3.44 -17.15 10.87
C MET A 132 4.29 -17.40 12.11
N CYS A 133 4.12 -16.59 13.16
CA CYS A 133 4.81 -16.80 14.44
C CYS A 133 4.47 -18.17 15.05
N GLN A 134 3.22 -18.62 14.92
CA GLN A 134 2.80 -19.96 15.34
C GLN A 134 3.55 -21.06 14.57
N THR A 135 3.64 -20.92 13.25
CA THR A 135 4.24 -21.94 12.36
C THR A 135 5.75 -22.05 12.54
N LEU A 136 6.41 -20.94 12.88
CA LEU A 136 7.85 -20.91 13.17
C LEU A 136 8.21 -21.45 14.57
N GLY A 137 7.22 -21.89 15.37
CA GLY A 137 7.46 -22.44 16.70
C GLY A 137 7.80 -21.39 17.77
N LEU A 138 7.56 -20.11 17.48
CA LEU A 138 7.72 -19.01 18.45
C LEU A 138 6.53 -18.91 19.42
N ASP A 139 5.55 -19.81 19.31
CA ASP A 139 4.39 -19.84 20.18
C ASP A 139 4.71 -20.47 21.53
N ALA A 140 4.46 -19.70 22.58
CA ALA A 140 4.45 -20.13 23.96
C ALA A 140 3.29 -19.39 24.67
N PRO A 141 2.61 -20.00 25.66
CA PRO A 141 1.41 -19.45 26.29
C PRO A 141 1.60 -18.04 26.88
N ASP A 142 2.82 -17.73 27.33
CA ASP A 142 3.27 -16.44 27.85
C ASP A 142 3.56 -15.40 26.76
N ARG A 143 4.06 -15.83 25.59
CA ARG A 143 4.45 -14.97 24.46
C ARG A 143 3.30 -14.66 23.51
N ASN A 144 2.24 -15.47 23.50
CA ASN A 144 1.11 -15.31 22.59
C ASN A 144 0.43 -13.94 22.72
N LYS A 145 0.32 -13.38 23.93
CA LYS A 145 -0.23 -12.02 24.14
C LYS A 145 0.67 -10.95 23.51
N LEU A 146 1.99 -11.06 23.67
CA LEU A 146 2.96 -10.13 23.10
C LEU A 146 2.96 -10.19 21.57
N ILE A 147 2.96 -11.39 20.99
CA ILE A 147 2.92 -11.57 19.53
C ILE A 147 1.64 -10.97 18.97
N ARG A 148 0.50 -11.21 19.61
CA ARG A 148 -0.79 -10.69 19.16
C ARG A 148 -0.87 -9.16 19.26
N THR A 149 -0.37 -8.58 20.34
CA THR A 149 -0.29 -7.11 20.49
C THR A 149 0.71 -6.50 19.50
N GLY A 150 1.85 -7.14 19.27
CA GLY A 150 2.84 -6.72 18.27
C GLY A 150 2.27 -6.71 16.86
N SER A 151 1.60 -7.79 16.45
CA SER A 151 0.91 -7.86 15.16
C SER A 151 -0.19 -6.81 15.03
N ALA A 152 -0.91 -6.49 16.12
CA ALA A 152 -1.90 -5.41 16.11
C ALA A 152 -1.23 -4.04 15.94
N GLY A 153 -0.14 -3.78 16.65
CA GLY A 153 0.63 -2.54 16.53
C GLY A 153 1.11 -2.30 15.11
N VAL A 154 1.71 -3.31 14.47
CA VAL A 154 2.15 -3.23 13.06
C VAL A 154 0.96 -2.94 12.14
N ALA A 155 -0.15 -3.65 12.29
CA ALA A 155 -1.34 -3.43 11.47
C ALA A 155 -1.91 -2.00 11.62
N ILE A 156 -1.92 -1.45 12.84
CA ILE A 156 -2.41 -0.08 13.10
C ILE A 156 -1.48 0.96 12.48
N VAL A 157 -0.17 0.80 12.64
CA VAL A 157 0.82 1.73 12.05
C VAL A 157 0.69 1.76 10.54
N LEU A 158 0.59 0.59 9.90
CA LEU A 158 0.37 0.50 8.45
C LEU A 158 -0.97 1.13 8.06
N PHE A 159 -2.04 0.84 8.78
CA PHE A 159 -3.36 1.40 8.48
C PHE A 159 -3.35 2.93 8.52
N VAL A 160 -2.84 3.52 9.60
CA VAL A 160 -2.79 4.98 9.77
C VAL A 160 -1.84 5.61 8.76
N GLY A 161 -0.65 5.06 8.59
CA GLY A 161 0.36 5.60 7.67
C GLY A 161 -0.11 5.61 6.21
N PHE A 162 -0.65 4.48 5.73
CA PHE A 162 -1.10 4.39 4.34
C PHE A 162 -2.46 5.05 4.09
N SER A 163 -3.37 5.07 5.07
CA SER A 163 -4.65 5.76 4.93
C SER A 163 -4.54 7.28 5.07
N ALA A 164 -3.48 7.79 5.70
CA ALA A 164 -3.23 9.23 5.77
C ALA A 164 -3.09 9.87 4.39
N VAL A 165 -2.52 9.16 3.40
CA VAL A 165 -2.32 9.67 2.03
C VAL A 165 -3.65 10.03 1.36
N PRO A 166 -4.60 9.10 1.13
CA PRO A 166 -5.87 9.45 0.47
C PRO A 166 -6.70 10.44 1.30
N ILE A 167 -6.62 10.40 2.63
CA ILE A 167 -7.34 11.36 3.49
C ILE A 167 -6.77 12.77 3.36
N ALA A 168 -5.45 12.92 3.34
CA ALA A 168 -4.79 14.22 3.20
C ALA A 168 -5.10 14.85 1.84
N MET A 169 -5.16 14.04 0.79
CA MET A 169 -5.51 14.52 -0.55
C MET A 169 -6.98 14.91 -0.65
N LEU A 170 -7.88 14.09 -0.13
CA LEU A 170 -9.32 14.39 -0.14
C LEU A 170 -9.67 15.65 0.67
N THR A 171 -8.92 15.95 1.73
CA THR A 171 -9.12 17.16 2.55
C THR A 171 -8.43 18.40 1.98
N ASN A 172 -7.78 18.30 0.82
CA ASN A 172 -6.92 19.33 0.24
C ASN A 172 -5.87 19.86 1.23
N ALA A 173 -5.41 19.00 2.15
CA ALA A 173 -4.37 19.35 3.12
C ALA A 173 -2.97 19.40 2.48
N ILE A 174 -2.83 18.86 1.27
CA ILE A 174 -1.63 18.94 0.44
C ILE A 174 -1.99 19.80 -0.79
N PRO A 175 -1.09 20.68 -1.28
CA PRO A 175 -1.38 21.55 -2.43
C PRO A 175 -1.58 20.76 -3.73
N SER A 176 -2.31 21.32 -4.69
CA SER A 176 -2.41 20.72 -6.02
C SER A 176 -1.04 20.66 -6.71
N PRO A 177 -0.83 19.75 -7.68
CA PRO A 177 0.40 19.73 -8.48
C PRO A 177 0.74 21.07 -9.11
N GLU A 178 -0.27 21.79 -9.59
CA GLU A 178 -0.17 23.12 -10.22
C GLU A 178 0.42 24.14 -9.23
N GLU A 179 -0.18 24.24 -8.04
CA GLU A 179 0.25 25.14 -6.97
C GLU A 179 1.65 24.78 -6.45
N SER A 180 1.98 23.48 -6.43
CA SER A 180 3.32 23.03 -6.02
C SER A 180 4.40 23.46 -7.00
N LEU A 181 4.15 23.38 -8.31
CA LEU A 181 5.06 23.81 -9.36
C LEU A 181 5.22 25.33 -9.40
N GLU A 182 4.13 26.08 -9.18
CA GLU A 182 4.19 27.53 -9.02
C GLU A 182 5.03 27.91 -7.79
N SER A 183 4.82 27.27 -6.64
CA SER A 183 5.58 27.55 -5.42
C SER A 183 7.08 27.24 -5.55
N GLU A 184 7.44 26.20 -6.30
CA GLU A 184 8.83 25.81 -6.55
C GLU A 184 9.50 26.76 -7.54
N SER A 185 8.81 27.16 -8.61
CA SER A 185 9.35 28.13 -9.57
C SER A 185 9.60 29.50 -8.93
N VAL A 186 8.67 30.00 -8.11
CA VAL A 186 8.85 31.23 -7.33
C VAL A 186 10.04 31.11 -6.37
N ARG A 187 10.19 29.97 -5.68
CA ARG A 187 11.29 29.75 -4.72
C ARG A 187 12.66 29.70 -5.42
N ILE A 188 12.75 29.15 -6.62
CA ILE A 188 13.99 29.11 -7.41
C ILE A 188 14.37 30.52 -7.89
N ASP A 189 13.42 31.29 -8.39
CA ASP A 189 13.63 32.68 -8.85
C ASP A 189 14.17 33.59 -7.74
N ASP A 190 13.58 33.52 -6.53
CA ASP A 190 14.05 34.25 -5.35
C ASP A 190 15.50 33.87 -4.97
N THR A 191 15.87 32.59 -5.13
CA THR A 191 17.20 32.08 -4.81
C THR A 191 18.25 32.59 -5.81
N GLU A 192 17.94 32.55 -7.11
CA GLU A 192 18.84 33.10 -8.15
C GLU A 192 19.02 34.61 -7.99
N HIS A 193 17.95 35.36 -7.69
CA HIS A 193 18.03 36.79 -7.42
C HIS A 193 18.89 37.12 -6.17
N GLN A 194 18.89 36.25 -5.16
CA GLN A 194 19.71 36.43 -3.96
C GLN A 194 21.20 36.14 -4.25
N GLU A 195 21.51 35.06 -4.98
CA GLU A 195 22.88 34.72 -5.42
C GLU A 195 23.50 35.84 -6.27
N LEU A 196 22.71 36.45 -7.18
CA LEU A 196 23.17 37.55 -8.02
C LEU A 196 23.50 38.82 -7.22
N LYS A 197 22.74 39.14 -6.17
CA LYS A 197 23.04 40.27 -5.27
C LYS A 197 24.30 40.03 -4.46
N LEU A 198 24.50 38.82 -3.94
CA LEU A 198 25.72 38.45 -3.20
C LEU A 198 26.97 38.46 -4.09
N SER A 199 26.85 38.07 -5.36
CA SER A 199 27.95 38.15 -6.33
C SER A 199 28.30 39.60 -6.71
N GLY A 200 27.29 40.47 -6.82
CA GLY A 200 27.47 41.88 -7.15
C GLY A 200 28.10 42.73 -6.04
N ASP A 201 27.89 42.39 -4.76
CA ASP A 201 28.48 43.10 -3.61
C ASP A 201 29.94 42.70 -3.32
N LEU A 202 30.47 41.66 -3.98
CA LEU A 202 31.83 41.14 -3.78
C LEU A 202 32.82 41.56 -4.87
N GLY A 203 32.41 42.38 -5.86
CA GLY A 203 33.24 42.92 -6.95
C GLY A 203 33.48 44.42 -6.83
#